data_AF-A0A1V4TG61-F1
#
_entry.id   AF-A0A1V4TG61-F1
#
_cell.length_a   1.000
_cell.length_b   1.000
_cell.length_c   1.000
_cell.angle_alpha   90.00
_cell.angle_beta   90.00
_cell.angle_gamma   90.00
#
_symmetry.space_group_name_H-M   'P 1'
#
loop_
_entity.id
_entity.type
_entity.pdbx_description
1 polymer ?
#
loop_
_entity_poly.entity_id
_entity_poly.type
_entity_poly.pdbx_seq_one_letter_code
_entity_poly.pdbx_strand_id
1 'polypeptide(L)'
;MTLILVRAENQAKILNSLADIERHAELKINGKPRIIDSKVADKYVQRIIKDKLRSKSKVAVLISVEDDATRSIVRIRKIHPPAHIMVISKEYPEWEDLKKIFSTLPLLKGYYSGKKSKNSPKKK
;
A
#
# COMPACT_ATOMS: atom_id res chain seq x y z
N MET A 1 11.38 6.50 -0.99
CA MET A 1 10.34 6.12 0.00
C MET A 1 9.07 6.88 -0.30
N THR A 2 8.00 6.12 -0.50
CA THR A 2 6.66 6.61 -0.85
C THR A 2 5.61 5.92 0.03
N LEU A 3 4.48 6.56 0.24
CA LEU A 3 3.33 5.95 0.91
C LEU A 3 2.31 5.50 -0.14
N ILE A 4 1.75 4.32 0.08
CA ILE A 4 0.70 3.76 -0.78
C ILE A 4 -0.49 3.39 0.10
N LEU A 5 -1.65 3.89 -0.27
CA LEU A 5 -2.92 3.57 0.35
C LEU A 5 -3.63 2.48 -0.47
N VAL A 6 -3.93 1.36 0.17
CA VAL A 6 -4.60 0.20 -0.41
C VAL A 6 -5.99 0.09 0.17
N ARG A 7 -7.03 0.15 -0.68
CA ARG A 7 -8.44 0.21 -0.30
C ARG A 7 -9.22 -0.95 -0.91
N ALA A 8 -10.00 -1.67 -0.11
CA ALA A 8 -10.79 -2.79 -0.59
C ALA A 8 -12.09 -3.01 0.21
N GLU A 9 -12.91 -3.94 -0.28
CA GLU A 9 -14.16 -4.37 0.36
C GLU A 9 -13.94 -5.40 1.47
N ASN A 10 -12.80 -6.09 1.50
CA ASN A 10 -12.48 -7.08 2.51
C ASN A 10 -10.96 -7.26 2.66
N GLN A 11 -10.55 -7.92 3.75
CA GLN A 11 -9.14 -8.13 4.07
C GLN A 11 -8.44 -9.09 3.10
N ALA A 12 -9.14 -10.07 2.50
CA ALA A 12 -8.55 -10.99 1.53
C ALA A 12 -8.05 -10.25 0.28
N LYS A 13 -8.84 -9.32 -0.27
CA LYS A 13 -8.44 -8.45 -1.39
C LYS A 13 -7.22 -7.59 -1.03
N ILE A 14 -7.13 -7.09 0.20
CA ILE A 14 -5.94 -6.37 0.68
C ILE A 14 -4.71 -7.27 0.65
N LEU A 15 -4.77 -8.44 1.27
CA LEU A 15 -3.63 -9.36 1.38
C LEU A 15 -3.14 -9.82 0.00
N ASN A 16 -4.05 -10.17 -0.90
CA ASN A 16 -3.69 -10.53 -2.28
C ASN A 16 -3.03 -9.36 -3.01
N SER A 17 -3.57 -8.14 -2.87
CA SER A 17 -2.99 -6.96 -3.51
C SER A 17 -1.60 -6.60 -2.95
N LEU A 18 -1.37 -6.81 -1.66
CA LEU A 18 -0.04 -6.63 -1.06
C LEU A 18 0.97 -7.65 -1.63
N ALA A 19 0.53 -8.90 -1.85
CA ALA A 19 1.35 -9.90 -2.51
C ALA A 19 1.64 -9.52 -3.98
N ASP A 20 0.65 -8.96 -4.70
CA ASP A 20 0.85 -8.47 -6.07
C ASP A 20 1.84 -7.31 -6.12
N ILE A 21 1.75 -6.36 -5.18
CA ILE A 21 2.67 -5.23 -5.06
C ILE A 21 4.12 -5.73 -4.85
N GLU A 22 4.34 -6.70 -3.96
CA GLU A 22 5.68 -7.22 -3.71
C GLU A 22 6.21 -8.10 -4.86
N ARG A 23 5.37 -9.00 -5.40
CA ARG A 23 5.82 -10.06 -6.33
C ARG A 23 5.75 -9.66 -7.80
N HIS A 24 4.74 -8.88 -8.18
CA HIS A 24 4.46 -8.56 -9.57
C HIS A 24 4.80 -7.11 -9.91
N ALA A 25 4.61 -6.18 -8.96
CA ALA A 25 5.11 -4.81 -9.11
C ALA A 25 6.56 -4.66 -8.63
N GLU A 26 7.16 -5.68 -8.00
CA GLU A 26 8.53 -5.66 -7.48
C GLU A 26 8.81 -4.45 -6.56
N LEU A 27 7.79 -4.01 -5.81
CA LEU A 27 7.93 -2.93 -4.84
C LEU A 27 8.22 -3.51 -3.47
N LYS A 28 9.33 -3.07 -2.87
CA LYS A 28 9.72 -3.54 -1.54
C LYS A 28 8.99 -2.74 -0.47
N ILE A 29 8.15 -3.42 0.30
CA ILE A 29 7.42 -2.83 1.42
C ILE A 29 8.37 -2.63 2.61
N ASN A 30 8.41 -1.40 3.11
CA ASN A 30 9.14 -1.02 4.31
C ASN A 30 8.34 -1.32 5.57
N GLY A 31 8.87 -2.24 6.38
CA GLY A 31 8.25 -2.64 7.63
C GLY A 31 6.98 -3.46 7.41
N LYS A 32 5.92 -3.17 8.19
CA LYS A 32 4.65 -3.89 8.13
C LYS A 32 3.52 -2.95 7.67
N PRO A 33 2.59 -3.42 6.83
CA PRO A 33 1.37 -2.70 6.50
C PRO A 33 0.56 -2.35 7.74
N ARG A 34 -0.07 -1.18 7.74
CA ARG A 34 -0.84 -0.67 8.87
C ARG A 34 -2.27 -0.37 8.50
N ILE A 35 -3.21 -0.76 9.35
CA ILE A 35 -4.64 -0.57 9.13
C ILE A 35 -4.99 0.88 9.47
N ILE A 36 -5.72 1.53 8.57
CA ILE A 36 -6.28 2.88 8.76
C ILE A 36 -7.80 2.79 8.67
N ASP A 37 -8.51 3.63 9.42
CA ASP A 37 -9.97 3.74 9.32
C ASP A 37 -10.37 4.01 7.86
N SER A 38 -11.34 3.24 7.36
CA SER A 38 -11.71 3.32 5.95
C SER A 38 -12.35 4.65 5.57
N LYS A 39 -13.07 5.30 6.49
CA LYS A 39 -13.66 6.63 6.25
C LYS A 39 -12.56 7.69 6.20
N VAL A 40 -11.55 7.58 7.06
CA VAL A 40 -10.37 8.47 7.04
C VAL A 40 -9.59 8.29 5.75
N ALA A 41 -9.31 7.04 5.35
CA ALA A 41 -8.65 6.73 4.08
C ALA A 41 -9.41 7.30 2.88
N ASP A 42 -10.73 7.09 2.84
CA ASP A 42 -11.60 7.61 1.77
C ASP A 42 -11.54 9.15 1.70
N LYS A 43 -11.51 9.85 2.85
CA LYS A 43 -11.32 11.32 2.88
C LYS A 43 -9.99 11.77 2.29
N TYR A 44 -8.89 11.08 2.60
CA TYR A 44 -7.58 11.39 2.00
C TYR A 44 -7.62 11.21 0.48
N VAL A 45 -8.21 10.11 0.00
CA VAL A 45 -8.34 9.90 -1.46
C VAL A 45 -9.15 11.03 -2.10
N GLN A 46 -10.30 11.39 -1.53
CA GLN A 46 -11.15 12.47 -2.04
C GLN A 46 -10.42 13.80 -2.14
N ARG A 47 -9.62 14.16 -1.12
CA ARG A 47 -8.84 15.39 -1.12
C ARG A 47 -7.79 15.41 -2.24
N ILE A 48 -7.10 14.29 -2.44
CA ILE A 48 -6.06 14.17 -3.46
C ILE A 48 -6.67 14.17 -4.88
N ILE A 49 -7.75 13.41 -5.12
CA ILE A 49 -8.38 13.35 -6.46
C ILE A 49 -9.29 14.56 -6.76
N LYS A 50 -9.63 15.36 -5.74
CA LYS A 50 -10.57 16.50 -5.79
C LYS A 50 -11.93 16.15 -6.42
N ASP A 51 -12.39 14.93 -6.20
CA ASP A 51 -13.61 14.36 -6.77
C ASP A 51 -14.28 13.37 -5.81
N LYS A 52 -15.53 13.01 -6.09
CA LYS A 52 -16.29 12.00 -5.36
C LYS A 52 -15.72 10.61 -5.63
N LEU A 53 -15.71 9.80 -4.58
CA LEU A 53 -15.32 8.40 -4.70
C LEU A 53 -16.42 7.60 -5.41
N ARG A 54 -16.04 6.88 -6.47
CA ARG A 54 -16.91 5.93 -7.15
C ARG A 54 -17.26 4.72 -6.28
N SER A 55 -16.36 4.33 -5.39
CA SER A 55 -16.56 3.22 -4.45
C SER A 55 -16.01 3.55 -3.06
N LYS A 56 -16.73 3.09 -2.04
CA LYS A 56 -16.30 3.20 -0.63
C LYS A 56 -15.52 1.96 -0.24
N SER A 57 -14.50 2.13 0.60
CA SER A 57 -13.73 1.01 1.13
C SER A 57 -14.32 0.52 2.46
N LYS A 58 -14.30 -0.79 2.68
CA LYS A 58 -14.62 -1.38 4.00
C LYS A 58 -13.36 -1.59 4.83
N VAL A 59 -12.23 -1.85 4.16
CA VAL A 59 -10.91 -2.03 4.77
C VAL A 59 -9.91 -1.18 4.02
N ALA A 60 -9.05 -0.47 4.75
CA ALA A 60 -7.98 0.33 4.18
C ALA A 60 -6.67 0.09 4.93
N VAL A 61 -5.58 0.05 4.18
CA VAL A 61 -4.23 -0.21 4.69
C VAL A 61 -3.26 0.76 4.06
N LEU A 62 -2.37 1.30 4.89
CA LEU A 62 -1.29 2.17 4.50
C LEU A 62 0.01 1.36 4.53
N ILE A 63 0.78 1.42 3.45
CA ILE A 63 2.11 0.84 3.34
C ILE A 63 3.13 1.92 2.99
N SER A 64 4.37 1.70 3.40
CA SER A 64 5.52 2.44 2.89
C SER A 64 6.31 1.53 1.96
N VAL A 65 6.84 2.07 0.86
CA VAL A 65 7.73 1.36 -0.05
C VAL A 65 9.07 2.08 -0.18
N GLU A 66 10.13 1.37 -0.52
CA GLU A 66 11.49 1.93 -0.70
C GLU A 66 11.58 2.91 -1.87
N ASP A 67 10.94 2.57 -2.98
CA ASP A 67 10.93 3.36 -4.22
C ASP A 67 10.33 4.76 -4.05
N ASP A 68 10.63 5.65 -5.00
CA ASP A 68 9.97 6.95 -5.16
C ASP A 68 8.58 6.81 -5.81
N ALA A 69 7.82 7.91 -5.84
CA ALA A 69 6.44 7.89 -6.31
C ALA A 69 6.34 7.55 -7.80
N THR A 70 7.22 8.12 -8.63
CA THR A 70 7.24 7.89 -10.07
C THR A 70 7.48 6.41 -10.40
N ARG A 71 8.52 5.82 -9.81
CA ARG A 71 8.81 4.37 -9.99
C ARG A 71 7.67 3.50 -9.47
N SER A 72 7.10 3.85 -8.32
CA SER A 72 5.97 3.13 -7.74
C SER A 72 4.76 3.12 -8.67
N ILE A 73 4.40 4.28 -9.24
CA ILE A 73 3.28 4.42 -10.18
C ILE A 73 3.53 3.57 -11.44
N VAL A 74 4.71 3.67 -12.05
CA VAL A 74 5.04 2.92 -13.28
C VAL A 74 4.94 1.40 -13.04
N ARG A 75 5.39 0.92 -11.89
CA ARG A 75 5.33 -0.51 -11.52
C ARG A 75 3.91 -0.97 -11.21
N ILE A 76 3.16 -0.22 -10.42
CA ILE A 76 1.77 -0.56 -10.06
C ILE A 76 0.87 -0.57 -11.31
N ARG A 77 1.08 0.32 -12.28
CA ARG A 77 0.31 0.34 -13.53
C ARG A 77 0.45 -0.93 -14.38
N LYS A 78 1.47 -1.76 -14.14
CA LYS A 78 1.71 -3.01 -14.87
C LYS A 78 0.97 -4.21 -14.28
N ILE A 79 0.36 -4.05 -13.10
CA ILE A 79 -0.35 -5.12 -12.40
C ILE A 79 -1.84 -4.79 -12.28
N HIS A 80 -2.66 -5.82 -12.07
CA HIS A 80 -4.12 -5.70 -11.92
C HIS A 80 -4.57 -6.23 -10.56
N PRO A 81 -4.18 -5.58 -9.45
CA PRO A 81 -4.50 -6.05 -8.12
C PRO A 81 -6.00 -5.90 -7.82
N PRO A 82 -6.58 -6.79 -7.00
CA PRO A 82 -8.01 -6.76 -6.69
C PRO A 82 -8.45 -5.61 -5.77
N ALA A 83 -7.51 -4.88 -5.16
CA ALA A 83 -7.77 -3.68 -4.37
C ALA A 83 -7.49 -2.39 -5.16
N HIS A 84 -8.14 -1.31 -4.77
CA HIS A 84 -7.85 0.01 -5.28
C HIS A 84 -6.57 0.56 -4.63
N ILE A 85 -5.57 0.90 -5.44
CA ILE A 85 -4.26 1.36 -4.99
C ILE A 85 -4.10 2.84 -5.32
N MET A 86 -3.67 3.62 -4.33
CA MET A 86 -3.32 5.02 -4.50
C MET A 86 -1.89 5.27 -4.03
N VAL A 87 -1.03 5.68 -4.94
CA VAL A 87 0.33 6.13 -4.63
C VAL A 87 0.28 7.59 -4.22
N ILE A 88 0.84 7.93 -3.07
CA ILE A 88 0.82 9.28 -2.50
C ILE A 88 2.25 9.83 -2.52
N SER A 89 2.50 10.80 -3.39
CA SER A 89 3.80 11.48 -3.50
C SER A 89 4.00 12.46 -2.35
N LYS A 90 5.27 12.74 -2.01
CA LYS A 90 5.68 13.75 -1.03
C LYS A 90 5.25 15.17 -1.37
N GLU A 91 4.90 15.40 -2.63
CA GLU A 91 4.42 16.69 -3.14
C GLU A 91 3.00 17.04 -2.63
N TYR A 92 2.26 16.05 -2.14
CA TYR A 92 0.92 16.25 -1.58
C TYR A 92 1.00 16.49 -0.07
N PRO A 93 0.31 17.52 0.48
CA PRO A 93 0.23 17.74 1.93
C PRO A 93 -0.25 16.52 2.71
N GLU A 94 -1.16 15.74 2.12
CA GLU A 94 -1.70 14.50 2.68
C GLU A 94 -0.61 13.47 2.98
N TRP A 95 0.53 13.50 2.27
CA TRP A 95 1.64 12.60 2.53
C TRP A 95 2.25 12.82 3.91
N GLU A 96 2.49 14.07 4.30
CA GLU A 96 3.05 14.40 5.60
C GLU A 96 2.07 14.03 6.73
N ASP A 97 0.78 14.29 6.54
CA ASP A 97 -0.26 13.91 7.49
C ASP A 97 -0.28 12.39 7.71
N LEU A 98 -0.31 11.62 6.62
CA LEU A 98 -0.31 10.16 6.66
C LEU A 98 0.97 9.59 7.27
N LYS A 99 2.12 10.23 7.00
CA LYS A 99 3.40 9.83 7.56
C LYS A 99 3.46 10.03 9.08
N LYS A 100 2.93 11.13 9.61
CA LYS A 100 2.88 11.42 11.05
C LYS A 100 2.07 10.37 11.82
N ILE A 101 0.93 9.97 11.27
CA ILE A 101 0.08 8.96 11.90
C ILE A 101 0.55 7.52 11.62
N PHE A 102 1.41 7.29 10.63
CA PHE A 102 1.81 5.95 10.21
C PHE A 102 2.29 5.10 11.39
N SER A 103 3.18 5.60 12.25
CA SER A 103 3.73 4.84 13.37
C SER A 103 2.70 4.50 14.46
N THR A 104 1.60 5.23 14.56
CA THR A 104 0.55 5.04 15.58
C THR A 104 -0.54 4.07 15.13
N LEU A 105 -0.65 3.80 13.82
CA LEU A 105 -1.68 2.92 13.26
C LEU A 105 -1.45 1.44 13.62
N PRO A 106 -2.50 0.65 13.87
CA PRO A 106 -2.37 -0.77 14.19
C PRO A 106 -1.80 -1.57 13.01
N LEU A 107 -1.04 -2.63 13.33
CA LEU A 107 -0.46 -3.52 12.31
C LEU A 107 -1.53 -4.39 11.64
N LEU A 108 -1.39 -4.62 10.33
CA LEU A 108 -2.21 -5.59 9.61
C LEU A 108 -1.82 -7.03 9.99
N LYS A 109 -2.78 -7.80 10.50
CA LYS A 109 -2.62 -9.24 10.77
C LYS A 109 -2.71 -10.04 9.46
N GLY A 110 -1.97 -11.15 9.40
CA GLY A 110 -1.98 -12.08 8.26
C GLY A 110 -1.12 -11.65 7.07
N TYR A 111 -0.45 -10.50 7.15
CA TYR A 111 0.56 -10.11 6.17
C TYR A 111 1.87 -10.85 6.45
N TYR A 112 2.35 -11.56 5.44
CA TYR A 112 3.68 -12.16 5.41
C TYR A 112 4.40 -11.59 4.20
N SER A 113 5.40 -10.73 4.43
CA SER A 113 6.27 -10.29 3.35
C SER A 113 6.91 -11.51 2.72
N GLY A 114 6.86 -11.58 1.39
CA GLY A 114 7.54 -12.64 0.66
C GLY A 114 9.02 -12.60 1.00
N LYS A 115 9.50 -13.50 1.88
CA LYS A 115 10.93 -13.71 2.04
C LYS A 115 11.48 -13.94 0.64
N LYS A 116 12.40 -13.07 0.18
CA LYS A 116 13.33 -13.46 -0.90
C LYS A 116 13.81 -14.84 -0.51
N SER A 117 13.65 -15.84 -1.37
CA SER A 117 14.43 -17.05 -1.24
C SER A 117 15.87 -16.57 -1.16
N LYS A 118 16.46 -16.60 0.04
CA LYS A 118 17.91 -16.67 0.13
C LYS A 118 18.23 -17.87 -0.74
N ASN A 119 18.97 -17.67 -1.82
CA ASN A 119 19.78 -18.74 -2.38
C ASN A 119 20.55 -19.32 -1.19
N SER A 120 20.01 -20.39 -0.61
CA SER A 120 20.77 -21.31 0.20
C SER A 120 21.90 -21.76 -0.72
N PRO A 121 23.18 -21.59 -0.34
CA PRO A 121 24.25 -22.18 -1.12
C PRO A 121 23.94 -23.68 -1.18
N LYS A 122 23.93 -24.25 -2.39
CA LYS A 122 23.90 -25.70 -2.58
C LYS A 122 24.98 -26.27 -1.65
N LYS A 123 24.56 -26.97 -0.59
CA LYS A 123 25.46 -27.76 0.24
C LYS A 123 25.62 -29.11 -0.43
N LYS A 124 26.89 -29.41 -0.72
CA LYS A 124 27.50 -30.66 -1.19
C LYS A 124 27.30 -30.96 -2.66
#